data_AF-F0F2R5-F1
#
_entry.id   AF-F0F2R5-F1
#
_cell.length_a   1.000
_cell.length_b   1.000
_cell.length_c   1.000
_cell.angle_alpha   90.00
_cell.angle_beta   90.00
_cell.angle_gamma   90.00
#
_symmetry.space_group_name_H-M   'P 1'
#
loop_
_entity.id
_entity.type
_entity.pdbx_description
1 polymer ?
#
loop_
_entity_poly.entity_id
_entity_poly.type
_entity_poly.pdbx_seq_one_letter_code
_entity_poly.pdbx_strand_id
1 'polypeptide(L)'
;MKRKICSCVAALALLAAAPAWAEPASAESVQKMMRVMKVESQYDSALGSMLQMMRDQMVNSIPKHANISTEQRVQIEAVIRNAWQKYQERLTSDPELRASVFARFQQLAQKHYTQQEVDALIGFYDSPLGQSILDKQGVMLGEFMQSVPAIVDVKLQSMARETAREMEAEIRRIVNQGRGRRGK
;
A
#
# COMPACT_ATOMS: atom_id res chain seq x y z
N MET A 1 -24.69 41.32 -62.14
CA MET A 1 -24.86 39.85 -62.06
C MET A 1 -24.02 39.31 -60.92
N LYS A 2 -24.65 38.52 -60.03
CA LYS A 2 -24.12 38.02 -58.76
C LYS A 2 -23.07 36.92 -58.99
N ARG A 3 -21.88 36.98 -58.38
CA ARG A 3 -21.01 35.80 -58.16
C ARG A 3 -20.30 35.84 -56.80
N LYS A 4 -20.97 35.18 -55.87
CA LYS A 4 -20.56 34.52 -54.62
C LYS A 4 -19.05 34.53 -54.30
N ILE A 5 -18.65 35.35 -53.34
CA ILE A 5 -17.44 35.15 -52.54
C ILE A 5 -17.88 34.31 -51.34
N CYS A 6 -17.88 33.00 -51.50
CA CYS A 6 -18.07 32.07 -50.40
C CYS A 6 -16.87 31.13 -50.35
N SER A 7 -16.29 31.06 -49.14
CA SER A 7 -15.83 29.82 -48.56
C SER A 7 -14.41 29.35 -48.91
N CYS A 8 -13.38 30.11 -48.52
CA CYS A 8 -12.02 29.57 -48.38
C CYS A 8 -11.30 29.99 -47.08
N VAL A 9 -12.01 30.48 -46.04
CA VAL A 9 -11.37 30.84 -44.75
C VAL A 9 -11.67 29.82 -43.64
N ALA A 10 -12.62 28.90 -43.84
CA ALA A 10 -13.04 27.95 -42.81
C ALA A 10 -12.25 26.62 -42.77
N ALA A 11 -11.22 26.42 -43.61
CA ALA A 11 -10.55 25.12 -43.74
C ALA A 11 -9.14 25.04 -43.11
N LEU A 12 -8.60 26.13 -42.54
CA LEU A 12 -7.25 26.16 -41.95
C LEU A 12 -7.20 26.12 -40.41
N ALA A 13 -8.35 26.06 -39.74
CA ALA A 13 -8.40 26.02 -38.26
C ALA A 13 -8.44 24.59 -37.66
N LEU A 14 -8.40 23.53 -38.48
CA LEU A 14 -8.58 22.14 -38.02
C LEU A 14 -7.29 21.30 -37.95
N LEU A 15 -6.10 21.91 -38.13
CA LEU A 15 -4.81 21.19 -38.12
C LEU A 15 -4.02 21.27 -36.80
N ALA A 16 -4.60 21.81 -35.72
CA ALA A 16 -3.92 21.95 -34.42
C ALA A 16 -4.34 20.90 -33.38
N ALA A 17 -4.99 19.80 -33.78
CA ALA A 17 -5.21 18.65 -32.91
C ALA A 17 -4.16 17.55 -33.17
N ALA A 18 -2.90 17.93 -33.40
CA ALA A 18 -1.82 17.00 -33.08
C ALA A 18 -1.98 16.63 -31.59
N PRO A 19 -1.75 15.37 -31.17
CA PRO A 19 -1.60 15.12 -29.75
C PRO A 19 -0.51 16.10 -29.33
N ALA A 20 -0.84 17.07 -28.46
CA ALA A 20 0.20 17.86 -27.82
C ALA A 20 1.11 16.81 -27.22
N TRP A 21 2.32 16.66 -27.76
CA TRP A 21 3.34 15.80 -27.19
C TRP A 21 3.60 16.41 -25.83
N ALA A 22 2.85 15.95 -24.84
CA ALA A 22 2.86 16.56 -23.54
C ALA A 22 4.28 16.38 -23.02
N GLU A 23 4.92 17.52 -22.72
CA GLU A 23 6.33 17.55 -22.37
C GLU A 23 6.59 16.57 -21.22
N PRO A 24 7.55 15.63 -21.35
CA PRO A 24 7.90 14.76 -20.24
C PRO A 24 8.30 15.59 -19.02
N ALA A 25 7.94 15.16 -17.82
CA ALA A 25 8.30 15.89 -16.62
C ALA A 25 9.84 16.01 -16.46
N SER A 26 10.31 17.21 -16.11
CA SER A 26 11.71 17.47 -15.81
C SER A 26 12.13 16.77 -14.51
N ALA A 27 13.42 16.42 -14.42
CA ALA A 27 13.96 15.79 -13.21
C ALA A 27 13.79 16.71 -11.98
N GLU A 28 13.98 18.01 -12.16
CA GLU A 28 13.85 19.01 -11.11
C GLU A 28 12.41 19.12 -10.60
N SER A 29 11.42 19.19 -11.50
CA SER A 29 10.01 19.22 -11.12
C SER A 29 9.62 17.94 -10.39
N VAL A 30 10.06 16.77 -10.86
CA VAL A 30 9.80 15.50 -10.16
C VAL A 30 10.41 15.48 -8.76
N GLN A 31 11.62 16.00 -8.58
CA GLN A 31 12.22 16.12 -7.25
C GLN A 31 11.44 17.08 -6.34
N LYS A 32 10.94 18.21 -6.88
CA LYS A 32 10.06 19.11 -6.12
C LYS A 32 8.75 18.41 -5.74
N MET A 33 8.13 17.70 -6.68
CA MET A 33 6.92 16.90 -6.44
C MET A 33 7.14 15.89 -5.31
N MET A 34 8.26 15.17 -5.32
CA MET A 34 8.61 14.22 -4.25
C MET A 34 8.71 14.90 -2.88
N ARG A 35 9.31 16.10 -2.81
CA ARG A 35 9.42 16.86 -1.56
C ARG A 35 8.06 17.31 -1.04
N VAL A 36 7.24 17.96 -1.87
CA VAL A 36 5.93 18.48 -1.43
C VAL A 36 4.94 17.35 -1.09
N MET A 37 5.05 16.21 -1.76
CA MET A 37 4.26 15.01 -1.43
C MET A 37 4.88 14.16 -0.31
N LYS A 38 5.99 14.59 0.30
CA LYS A 38 6.68 13.87 1.39
C LYS A 38 7.05 12.42 1.04
N VAL A 39 7.37 12.13 -0.21
CA VAL A 39 7.64 10.76 -0.72
C VAL A 39 8.74 10.06 0.08
N GLU A 40 9.81 10.79 0.43
CA GLU A 40 10.91 10.24 1.23
C GLU A 40 10.46 9.80 2.62
N SER A 41 9.71 10.65 3.34
CA SER A 41 9.18 10.33 4.67
C SER A 41 8.19 9.17 4.63
N GLN A 42 7.36 9.09 3.58
CA GLN A 42 6.43 7.97 3.39
C GLN A 42 7.20 6.66 3.13
N TYR A 43 8.25 6.71 2.30
CA TYR A 43 9.13 5.56 2.08
C TYR A 43 9.79 5.09 3.38
N ASP A 44 10.37 6.01 4.17
CA ASP A 44 11.03 5.70 5.43
C ASP A 44 10.06 5.04 6.43
N SER A 45 8.82 5.55 6.50
CA SER A 45 7.76 5.01 7.35
C SER A 45 7.31 3.62 6.91
N ALA A 46 7.13 3.41 5.60
CA ALA A 46 6.72 2.13 5.03
C ALA A 46 7.81 1.06 5.20
N LEU A 47 9.07 1.41 4.93
CA LEU A 47 10.22 0.53 5.15
C LEU A 47 10.35 0.15 6.63
N GLY A 48 10.24 1.11 7.55
CA GLY A 48 10.27 0.85 8.99
C GLY A 48 9.17 -0.10 9.44
N SER A 49 7.93 0.11 8.97
CA SER A 49 6.78 -0.75 9.29
C SER A 49 6.97 -2.18 8.76
N MET A 50 7.47 -2.32 7.54
CA MET A 50 7.78 -3.63 6.94
C MET A 50 8.85 -4.37 7.76
N LEU A 51 9.95 -3.70 8.11
CA LEU A 51 11.02 -4.28 8.92
C LEU A 51 10.55 -4.66 10.32
N GLN A 52 9.68 -3.87 10.93
CA GLN A 52 9.07 -4.20 12.22
C GLN A 52 8.23 -5.47 12.13
N MET A 53 7.37 -5.58 11.12
CA MET A 53 6.55 -6.78 10.91
C MET A 53 7.41 -8.03 10.72
N MET A 54 8.49 -7.94 9.94
CA MET A 54 9.44 -9.05 9.75
C MET A 54 10.11 -9.48 11.06
N ARG A 55 10.53 -8.52 11.89
CA ARG A 55 11.09 -8.80 13.23
C ARG A 55 10.07 -9.52 14.10
N ASP A 56 8.85 -9.01 14.17
CA ASP A 56 7.81 -9.55 15.04
C ASP A 56 7.42 -10.96 14.58
N GLN A 57 7.39 -11.22 13.27
CA GLN A 57 7.22 -12.57 12.72
C GLN A 57 8.37 -13.50 13.14
N MET A 58 9.62 -13.04 13.13
CA MET A 58 10.77 -13.83 13.56
C MET A 58 10.68 -14.18 15.06
N VAL A 59 10.35 -13.21 15.91
CA VAL A 59 10.15 -13.42 17.36
C VAL A 59 8.99 -14.39 17.62
N ASN A 60 7.87 -14.23 16.92
CA ASN A 60 6.70 -15.08 17.08
C ASN A 60 6.91 -16.51 16.54
N SER A 61 7.91 -16.73 15.69
CA SER A 61 8.23 -18.06 15.18
C SER A 61 8.98 -18.95 16.19
N ILE A 62 9.49 -18.38 17.30
CA ILE A 62 10.11 -19.16 18.38
C ILE A 62 9.04 -20.09 19.00
N PRO A 63 9.15 -21.42 18.88
CA PRO A 63 8.10 -22.34 19.31
C PRO A 63 7.79 -22.21 20.80
N LYS A 64 6.51 -22.10 21.16
CA LYS A 64 6.08 -22.04 22.57
C LYS A 64 6.41 -23.32 23.35
N HIS A 65 6.52 -24.45 22.65
CA HIS A 65 6.88 -25.76 23.21
C HIS A 65 8.35 -26.15 22.96
N ALA A 66 9.20 -25.19 22.58
CA ALA A 66 10.64 -25.46 22.55
C ALA A 66 11.09 -25.88 23.97
N ASN A 67 11.95 -26.89 24.07
CA ASN A 67 12.51 -27.36 25.33
C ASN A 67 13.58 -26.37 25.84
N ILE A 68 13.17 -25.13 26.08
CA ILE A 68 13.98 -24.00 26.52
C ILE A 68 13.31 -23.37 27.75
N SER A 69 14.12 -22.92 28.71
CA SER A 69 13.61 -22.19 29.86
C SER A 69 13.08 -20.81 29.46
N THR A 70 12.31 -20.19 30.35
CA THR A 70 11.83 -18.81 30.18
C THR A 70 13.00 -17.83 29.99
N GLU A 71 14.08 -18.00 30.76
CA GLU A 71 15.29 -17.18 30.66
C GLU A 71 15.97 -17.35 29.31
N GLN A 72 16.09 -18.59 28.82
CA GLN A 72 16.66 -18.87 27.49
C GLN A 72 15.81 -18.23 26.38
N ARG A 73 14.48 -18.29 26.49
CA ARG A 73 13.59 -17.59 25.55
C ARG A 73 13.83 -16.09 25.54
N VAL A 74 13.89 -15.44 26.70
CA VAL A 74 14.16 -13.99 26.80
C VAL A 74 15.51 -13.63 26.18
N GLN A 75 16.54 -14.45 26.40
CA GLN A 75 17.87 -14.25 25.80
C GLN A 75 17.83 -14.39 24.27
N ILE A 76 17.14 -15.41 23.74
CA ILE A 76 16.98 -15.60 22.29
C ILE A 76 16.26 -14.42 21.66
N GLU A 77 15.16 -13.96 22.27
CA GLU A 77 14.43 -12.78 21.79
C GLU A 77 15.30 -11.52 21.80
N ALA A 78 16.13 -11.33 22.83
CA ALA A 78 17.07 -10.22 22.89
C ALA A 78 18.14 -10.31 21.78
N VAL A 79 18.66 -11.50 21.49
CA VAL A 79 19.60 -11.74 20.38
C VAL A 79 18.95 -11.36 19.05
N ILE A 80 17.72 -11.81 18.79
CA ILE A 80 16.98 -11.47 17.57
C ILE A 80 16.77 -9.96 17.48
N ARG A 81 16.29 -9.32 18.54
CA ARG A 81 16.07 -7.86 18.56
C ARG A 81 17.35 -7.08 18.26
N ASN A 82 18.45 -7.43 18.91
CA ASN A 82 19.74 -6.76 18.72
C ASN A 82 20.32 -6.97 17.32
N ALA A 83 20.24 -8.19 16.79
CA ALA A 83 20.67 -8.49 15.43
C ALA A 83 19.82 -7.74 14.40
N TRP A 84 18.50 -7.72 14.61
CA TRP A 84 17.57 -7.04 13.72
C TRP A 84 17.75 -5.53 13.72
N GLN A 85 18.01 -4.92 14.88
CA GLN A 85 18.29 -3.49 14.97
C GLN A 85 19.50 -3.11 14.12
N LYS A 86 20.60 -3.85 14.22
CA LYS A 86 21.79 -3.62 13.38
C LYS A 86 21.50 -3.81 11.90
N TYR A 87 20.69 -4.80 11.54
CA TYR A 87 20.26 -5.03 10.16
C TYR A 87 19.44 -3.86 9.62
N GLN A 88 18.45 -3.39 10.39
CA GLN A 88 17.62 -2.24 10.06
C GLN A 88 18.46 -0.97 9.92
N GLU A 89 19.37 -0.69 10.85
CA GLU A 89 20.27 0.47 10.78
C GLU A 89 21.07 0.44 9.48
N ARG A 90 21.73 -0.68 9.17
CA ARG A 90 22.50 -0.83 7.92
C ARG A 90 21.68 -0.61 6.67
N LEU A 91 20.46 -1.14 6.61
CA LEU A 91 19.59 -1.03 5.45
C LEU A 91 19.05 0.40 5.28
N THR A 92 18.60 1.01 6.37
CA THR A 92 18.00 2.37 6.35
C THR A 92 19.05 3.46 6.14
N SER A 93 20.29 3.23 6.57
CA SER A 93 21.41 4.15 6.35
C SER A 93 22.16 3.95 5.03
N ASP A 94 21.77 2.98 4.20
CA ASP A 94 22.47 2.68 2.94
C ASP A 94 22.19 3.77 1.88
N PRO A 95 23.20 4.59 1.53
CA PRO A 95 23.01 5.68 0.58
C PRO A 95 22.82 5.18 -0.87
N GLU A 96 23.42 4.05 -1.24
CA GLU A 96 23.31 3.49 -2.59
C GLU A 96 21.92 2.90 -2.81
N LEU A 97 21.39 2.19 -1.82
CA LEU A 97 20.02 1.71 -1.82
C LEU A 97 19.05 2.89 -1.92
N ARG A 98 19.21 3.91 -1.07
CA ARG A 98 18.36 5.11 -1.05
C ARG A 98 18.37 5.81 -2.40
N ALA A 99 19.56 6.04 -2.97
CA ALA A 99 19.71 6.66 -4.28
C ALA A 99 19.03 5.84 -5.39
N SER A 100 19.19 4.51 -5.37
CA SER A 100 18.59 3.60 -6.36
C SER A 100 17.06 3.63 -6.33
N VAL A 101 16.48 3.63 -5.11
CA VAL A 101 15.02 3.71 -4.92
C VAL A 101 14.46 5.01 -5.48
N PHE A 102 15.04 6.15 -5.14
CA PHE A 102 14.51 7.45 -5.59
C PHE A 102 14.83 7.76 -7.05
N ALA A 103 15.95 7.27 -7.58
CA ALA A 103 16.20 7.30 -9.02
C ALA A 103 15.14 6.49 -9.78
N ARG A 104 14.73 5.32 -9.25
CA ARG A 104 13.67 4.52 -9.85
C ARG A 104 12.32 5.24 -9.81
N PHE A 105 11.98 5.88 -8.69
CA PHE A 105 10.78 6.71 -8.61
C PHE A 105 10.81 7.82 -9.67
N GLN A 106 11.93 8.55 -9.78
CA GLN A 106 12.07 9.63 -10.74
C GLN A 106 11.85 9.13 -12.18
N GLN A 107 12.50 8.03 -12.57
CA GLN A 107 12.31 7.42 -13.88
C GLN A 107 10.84 7.06 -14.17
N LEU A 108 10.12 6.51 -13.18
CA LEU A 108 8.71 6.16 -13.33
C LEU A 108 7.83 7.41 -13.45
N ALA A 109 8.10 8.45 -12.66
CA ALA A 109 7.37 9.72 -12.76
C ALA A 109 7.58 10.38 -14.13
N GLN A 110 8.81 10.46 -14.62
CA GLN A 110 9.11 11.03 -15.94
C GLN A 110 8.52 10.21 -17.11
N LYS A 111 8.32 8.90 -16.89
CA LYS A 111 7.68 8.01 -17.86
C LYS A 111 6.16 8.18 -17.92
N HIS A 112 5.52 8.45 -16.77
CA HIS A 112 4.06 8.38 -16.63
C HIS A 112 3.38 9.73 -16.49
N TYR A 113 4.09 10.76 -16.05
CA TYR A 113 3.57 12.11 -15.90
C TYR A 113 4.17 13.06 -16.91
N THR A 114 3.31 13.93 -17.40
CA THR A 114 3.65 15.12 -18.16
C THR A 114 4.12 16.22 -17.20
N GLN A 115 4.85 17.19 -17.74
CA GLN A 115 5.30 18.36 -17.00
C GLN A 115 4.12 19.12 -16.38
N GLN A 116 3.04 19.29 -17.14
CA GLN A 116 1.82 19.96 -16.68
C GLN A 116 1.17 19.24 -15.49
N GLU A 117 1.12 17.90 -15.50
CA GLU A 117 0.57 17.12 -14.40
C GLU A 117 1.44 17.23 -13.14
N VAL A 118 2.76 17.16 -13.30
CA VAL A 118 3.70 17.35 -12.19
C VAL A 118 3.58 18.75 -11.61
N ASP A 119 3.47 19.78 -12.43
CA ASP A 119 3.30 21.16 -11.97
C ASP A 119 1.96 21.36 -11.26
N ALA A 120 0.89 20.70 -11.71
CA ALA A 120 -0.41 20.72 -11.03
C ALA A 120 -0.34 20.03 -9.65
N LEU A 121 0.32 18.86 -9.57
CA LEU A 121 0.55 18.16 -8.31
C LEU A 121 1.38 19.01 -7.35
N ILE A 122 2.43 19.66 -7.84
CA ILE A 122 3.23 20.59 -7.07
C ILE A 122 2.35 21.74 -6.57
N GLY A 123 1.67 22.45 -7.46
CA GLY A 123 0.87 23.63 -7.10
C GLY A 123 -0.18 23.32 -6.03
N PHE A 124 -0.82 22.16 -6.12
CA PHE A 124 -1.77 21.72 -5.09
C PHE A 124 -1.08 21.39 -3.77
N TYR A 125 -0.11 20.47 -3.77
CA TYR A 125 0.51 19.99 -2.53
C TYR A 125 1.46 21.01 -1.88
N ASP A 126 1.98 22.01 -2.60
CA ASP A 126 2.77 23.12 -2.02
C ASP A 126 1.87 24.12 -1.24
N SER A 127 0.54 24.06 -1.43
CA SER A 127 -0.41 24.91 -0.71
C SER A 127 -0.67 24.43 0.72
N PRO A 128 -1.01 25.34 1.67
CA PRO A 128 -1.39 24.95 3.03
C PRO A 128 -2.56 23.97 3.09
N LEU A 129 -3.52 24.12 2.18
CA LEU A 129 -4.67 23.22 2.09
C LEU A 129 -4.26 21.84 1.57
N GLY A 130 -3.42 21.78 0.52
CA GLY A 130 -2.89 20.54 -0.01
C GLY A 130 -2.07 19.75 1.01
N GLN A 131 -1.23 20.44 1.80
CA GLN A 131 -0.52 19.83 2.93
C GLN A 131 -1.48 19.29 4.00
N SER A 132 -2.53 20.05 4.37
CA SER A 132 -3.52 19.58 5.35
C SER A 132 -4.28 18.35 4.85
N ILE A 133 -4.61 18.30 3.55
CA ILE A 133 -5.26 17.14 2.93
C ILE A 133 -4.32 15.93 2.93
N LEU A 134 -3.06 16.12 2.51
CA LEU A 134 -2.04 15.06 2.49
C LEU A 134 -1.87 14.40 3.87
N ASP A 135 -1.74 15.22 4.92
CA ASP A 135 -1.57 14.73 6.29
C ASP A 135 -2.81 13.98 6.79
N LYS A 136 -4.02 14.53 6.56
CA LYS A 136 -5.28 13.89 6.95
C LYS A 136 -5.55 12.60 6.19
N GLN A 137 -5.17 12.53 4.91
CA GLN A 137 -5.31 11.31 4.11
C GLN A 137 -4.47 10.18 4.69
N GLY A 138 -3.23 10.48 5.11
CA GLY A 138 -2.37 9.52 5.80
C GLY A 138 -2.98 9.00 7.10
N VAL A 139 -3.48 9.92 7.96
CA VAL A 139 -4.13 9.55 9.23
C VAL A 139 -5.38 8.70 8.99
N MET A 140 -6.28 9.16 8.12
CA MET A 140 -7.55 8.47 7.83
C MET A 140 -7.31 7.06 7.27
N LEU A 141 -6.39 6.91 6.31
CA LEU A 141 -6.08 5.59 5.75
C LEU A 141 -5.44 4.67 6.80
N GLY A 142 -4.59 5.22 7.67
CA GLY A 142 -4.01 4.49 8.80
C GLY A 142 -5.06 3.97 9.77
N GLU A 143 -5.96 4.83 10.23
CA GLU A 143 -7.08 4.47 11.11
C GLU A 143 -8.00 3.43 10.45
N PHE A 144 -8.29 3.61 9.15
CA PHE A 144 -9.09 2.65 8.39
C PHE A 144 -8.44 1.27 8.38
N MET A 145 -7.15 1.18 8.01
CA MET A 145 -6.42 -0.10 7.98
C MET A 145 -6.34 -0.77 9.36
N GLN A 146 -6.19 0.01 10.45
CA GLN A 146 -6.20 -0.52 11.82
C GLN A 146 -7.58 -1.05 12.25
N SER A 147 -8.66 -0.51 11.71
CA SER A 147 -10.03 -0.93 12.04
C SER A 147 -10.46 -2.24 11.38
N VAL A 148 -9.90 -2.56 10.20
CA VAL A 148 -10.34 -3.71 9.37
C VAL A 148 -10.21 -5.06 10.09
N PRO A 149 -9.08 -5.42 10.75
CA PRO A 149 -8.94 -6.72 11.41
C PRO A 149 -10.04 -7.02 12.43
N ALA A 150 -10.39 -6.05 13.28
CA ALA A 150 -11.44 -6.23 14.28
C ALA A 150 -12.82 -6.49 13.65
N ILE A 151 -13.14 -5.78 12.56
CA ILE A 151 -14.38 -5.96 11.80
C ILE A 151 -14.42 -7.37 11.18
N VAL A 152 -13.32 -7.78 10.57
CA VAL A 152 -13.18 -9.12 9.95
C VAL A 152 -13.28 -10.22 10.99
N ASP A 153 -12.59 -10.09 12.13
CA ASP A 153 -12.60 -11.08 13.21
C ASP A 153 -14.01 -11.32 13.76
N VAL A 154 -14.80 -10.26 13.97
CA VAL A 154 -16.20 -10.38 14.41
C VAL A 154 -17.02 -11.18 13.39
N LYS A 155 -16.86 -10.89 12.10
CA LYS A 155 -17.59 -11.60 11.03
C LYS A 155 -17.14 -13.07 10.93
N LEU A 156 -15.84 -13.33 11.00
CA LEU A 156 -15.27 -14.68 10.97
C LEU A 156 -15.79 -15.53 12.12
N GLN A 157 -15.83 -14.99 13.35
CA GLN A 157 -16.38 -15.70 14.50
C GLN A 157 -17.86 -16.04 14.33
N SER A 158 -18.67 -15.10 13.81
CA SER A 158 -20.08 -15.34 13.54
C SER A 158 -20.27 -16.47 12.51
N MET A 159 -19.52 -16.41 11.41
CA MET A 159 -19.59 -17.43 10.35
C MET A 159 -19.14 -18.80 10.88
N ALA A 160 -18.04 -18.86 11.62
CA ALA A 160 -17.54 -20.11 12.20
C ALA A 160 -18.59 -20.78 13.12
N ARG A 161 -19.32 -19.99 13.93
CA ARG A 161 -20.41 -20.50 14.78
C ARG A 161 -21.61 -21.00 13.97
N GLU A 162 -21.95 -20.33 12.88
CA GLU A 162 -23.03 -20.76 11.98
C GLU A 162 -22.67 -22.07 11.29
N THR A 163 -21.50 -22.13 10.65
CA THR A 163 -21.00 -23.34 9.99
C THR A 163 -20.85 -24.51 10.96
N ALA A 164 -20.38 -24.28 12.20
CA ALA A 164 -20.31 -25.34 13.21
C ALA A 164 -21.70 -25.91 13.55
N ARG A 165 -22.72 -25.06 13.68
CA ARG A 165 -24.10 -25.49 13.96
C ARG A 165 -24.69 -26.30 12.80
N GLU A 166 -24.46 -25.88 11.57
CA GLU A 166 -24.89 -26.61 10.37
C GLU A 166 -24.23 -27.98 10.29
N MET A 167 -22.90 -28.02 10.49
CA MET A 167 -22.12 -29.26 10.50
C MET A 167 -22.65 -30.24 11.56
N GLU A 168 -22.91 -29.77 12.78
CA GLU A 168 -23.48 -30.62 13.82
C GLU A 168 -24.88 -31.14 13.47
N ALA A 169 -25.74 -30.30 12.88
CA ALA A 169 -27.07 -30.70 12.47
C ALA A 169 -27.01 -31.82 11.42
N GLU A 170 -26.08 -31.71 10.47
CA GLU A 170 -25.89 -32.72 9.43
C GLU A 170 -25.30 -34.02 10.00
N ILE A 171 -24.30 -33.93 10.88
CA ILE A 171 -23.77 -35.11 11.60
C ILE A 171 -24.91 -35.83 12.35
N ARG A 172 -25.76 -35.10 13.08
CA ARG A 172 -26.91 -35.67 13.78
C ARG A 172 -27.89 -36.35 12.82
N ARG A 173 -28.15 -35.75 11.65
CA ARG A 173 -29.00 -36.31 10.60
C ARG A 173 -28.46 -37.67 10.11
N ILE A 174 -27.17 -37.73 9.77
CA ILE A 174 -26.50 -38.94 9.27
C ILE A 174 -26.54 -40.06 10.32
N VAL A 175 -26.20 -39.76 11.58
CA VAL A 175 -26.22 -40.74 12.68
C VAL A 175 -27.62 -41.32 12.90
N ASN A 176 -28.66 -40.49 12.84
CA ASN A 176 -30.04 -40.93 13.04
C ASN A 176 -30.59 -41.76 11.88
N GLN A 177 -30.19 -41.47 10.63
CA GLN A 177 -30.53 -42.29 9.47
C GLN A 177 -29.93 -43.70 9.55
N GLY A 178 -28.72 -43.84 10.11
CA GLY A 178 -28.06 -45.14 10.32
C GLY A 178 -28.74 -46.01 11.38
N ARG A 179 -29.37 -45.41 12.40
CA ARG A 179 -30.09 -46.14 13.47
C ARG A 179 -31.42 -46.71 13.00
N GLY A 180 -32.16 -46.02 12.12
CA GLY A 180 -33.45 -46.51 11.59
C GLY A 180 -33.34 -47.73 10.67
N ARG A 181 -32.18 -47.98 10.07
CA ARG A 181 -31.92 -49.13 9.18
C ARG A 181 -31.53 -50.43 9.89
N ARG A 182 -31.09 -50.38 11.15
CA ARG A 182 -30.63 -51.54 11.93
C ARG A 182 -31.72 -52.21 12.79
N GLY A 183 -32.94 -51.66 12.79
CA GLY A 183 -34.08 -52.15 13.57
C GLY A 183 -35.16 -52.88 12.78
N LYS A 184 -34.87 -53.34 11.55
CA LYS A 184 -35.73 -54.23 10.77
C LYS A 184 -35.04 -55.58 10.57
#